data_AF-A0A6M0L7X5-F1
#
_entry.id   AF-A0A6M0L7X5-F1
#
_cell.length_a   1.000
_cell.length_b   1.000
_cell.length_c   1.000
_cell.angle_alpha   90.00
_cell.angle_beta   90.00
_cell.angle_gamma   90.00
#
_symmetry.space_group_name_H-M   'P 1'
#
loop_
_entity.id
_entity.type
_entity.pdbx_description
1 polymer ?
#
loop_
_entity_poly.entity_id
_entity_poly.type
_entity_poly.pdbx_seq_one_letter_code
_entity_poly.pdbx_strand_id
1 'polypeptide(L)'
;MTTILKILQNPLLKIFLSPISVILIGLAVGLTNTTNPQWLSILYLVVIAISSQLIDHFFHQKFIKQHDNATPEIILFISEFLLIGASILFALSNHWILNVLLVFYILFIHIQYKPFIMVNSFYQFILSIFFNGFVLNCIAYYSQTATLTTQYLILLIPFLLLVLGITIDSMHLKYGFISRRPQSSLYHWTAIALSFVSLPIAFYLALPSKSYFLVQLLFIVISGLVMIPLVVNVNNEKRRQNKLNYLNAVLFIFSIFYCLAILF
;
A
#
# COMPACT_ATOMS: atom_id res chain seq x y z
N MET A 1 -24.32 2.58 10.40
CA MET A 1 -23.14 3.44 10.13
C MET A 1 -21.96 3.16 11.09
N THR A 2 -22.20 3.02 12.40
CA THR A 2 -21.14 2.76 13.40
C THR A 2 -20.43 1.40 13.26
N THR A 3 -21.13 0.35 12.81
CA THR A 3 -20.55 -1.01 12.66
C THR A 3 -19.56 -1.09 11.50
N ILE A 4 -19.91 -0.55 10.32
CA ILE A 4 -19.05 -0.53 9.13
C ILE A 4 -17.77 0.27 9.42
N LEU A 5 -17.90 1.43 10.05
CA LEU A 5 -16.76 2.25 10.45
C LEU A 5 -15.82 1.52 11.43
N LYS A 6 -16.38 0.77 12.39
CA LYS A 6 -15.58 -0.09 13.29
C LYS A 6 -14.87 -1.20 12.55
N ILE A 7 -15.51 -1.82 11.55
CA ILE A 7 -14.89 -2.84 10.69
C ILE A 7 -13.71 -2.22 9.93
N LEU A 8 -13.92 -1.08 9.24
CA LEU A 8 -12.87 -0.40 8.47
C LEU A 8 -11.70 0.12 9.32
N GLN A 9 -11.91 0.33 10.62
CA GLN A 9 -10.88 0.72 11.57
C GLN A 9 -10.16 -0.49 12.22
N ASN A 10 -10.53 -1.72 11.86
CA ASN A 10 -9.97 -2.92 12.45
C ASN A 10 -8.49 -3.09 12.07
N PRO A 11 -7.57 -3.26 13.05
CA PRO A 11 -6.15 -3.51 12.79
C PRO A 11 -5.88 -4.70 11.86
N LEU A 12 -6.75 -5.71 11.83
CA LEU A 12 -6.58 -6.88 10.97
C LEU A 12 -6.67 -6.51 9.48
N LEU A 13 -7.51 -5.53 9.11
CA LEU A 13 -7.56 -5.06 7.72
C LEU A 13 -6.24 -4.43 7.30
N LYS A 14 -5.61 -3.69 8.22
CA LYS A 14 -4.29 -3.11 7.96
C LYS A 14 -3.22 -4.18 7.76
N ILE A 15 -3.26 -5.27 8.53
CA ILE A 15 -2.24 -6.32 8.46
C ILE A 15 -2.39 -7.16 7.19
N PHE A 16 -3.62 -7.54 6.81
CA PHE A 16 -3.83 -8.50 5.72
C PHE A 16 -4.25 -7.87 4.39
N LEU A 17 -5.06 -6.81 4.40
CA LEU A 17 -5.61 -6.23 3.16
C LEU A 17 -4.76 -5.08 2.62
N SER A 18 -4.15 -4.29 3.51
CA SER A 18 -3.24 -3.21 3.09
C SER A 18 -2.12 -3.74 2.19
N PRO A 19 -1.42 -4.83 2.51
CA PRO A 19 -0.30 -5.28 1.67
C PRO A 19 -0.75 -5.76 0.29
N ILE A 20 -1.95 -6.36 0.23
CA ILE A 20 -2.53 -6.79 -1.04
C ILE A 20 -2.80 -5.58 -1.94
N SER A 21 -3.28 -4.46 -1.39
CA SER A 21 -3.53 -3.23 -2.17
C SER A 21 -2.29 -2.71 -2.91
N VAL A 22 -1.10 -3.00 -2.39
CA VAL A 22 0.19 -2.54 -2.90
C VAL A 22 0.68 -3.34 -4.13
N ILE A 23 0.08 -4.50 -4.40
CA ILE A 23 0.37 -5.32 -5.59
C ILE A 23 -0.85 -5.48 -6.51
N LEU A 24 -2.04 -5.10 -6.04
CA LEU A 24 -3.32 -5.42 -6.66
C LEU A 24 -3.45 -4.89 -8.09
N ILE A 25 -3.05 -3.63 -8.33
CA ILE A 25 -3.19 -3.00 -9.66
C ILE A 25 -2.25 -3.65 -10.66
N GLY A 26 -0.99 -3.88 -10.27
CA GLY A 26 -0.04 -4.63 -11.11
C GLY A 26 -0.57 -6.01 -11.49
N LEU A 27 -1.10 -6.76 -10.53
CA LEU A 27 -1.66 -8.08 -10.78
C LEU A 27 -2.91 -8.02 -11.67
N ALA A 28 -3.87 -7.15 -11.38
CA ALA A 28 -5.13 -7.07 -12.12
C ALA A 28 -4.92 -6.69 -13.59
N VAL A 29 -4.08 -5.68 -13.84
CA VAL A 29 -3.75 -5.24 -15.21
C VAL A 29 -2.80 -6.23 -15.89
N GLY A 30 -1.94 -6.92 -15.14
CA GLY A 30 -1.06 -7.96 -15.69
C GLY A 30 -1.84 -9.18 -16.18
N LEU A 31 -2.79 -9.65 -15.37
CA LEU A 31 -3.65 -10.79 -15.67
C LEU A 31 -4.53 -10.60 -16.90
N THR A 32 -4.96 -9.36 -17.19
CA THR A 32 -5.75 -9.08 -18.39
C THR A 32 -4.95 -8.99 -19.68
N ASN A 33 -3.64 -8.76 -19.57
CA ASN A 33 -2.75 -8.59 -20.71
C ASN A 33 -1.91 -9.85 -21.00
N THR A 34 -2.10 -10.93 -20.25
CA THR A 34 -1.41 -12.21 -20.45
C THR A 34 -2.40 -13.29 -20.87
N THR A 35 -1.93 -14.21 -21.73
CA THR A 35 -2.70 -15.41 -22.13
C THR A 35 -2.46 -16.58 -21.19
N ASN A 36 -1.32 -16.60 -20.49
CA ASN A 36 -0.90 -17.68 -19.60
C ASN A 36 -0.59 -17.11 -18.21
N PRO A 37 -1.61 -17.02 -17.33
CA PRO A 37 -1.44 -16.44 -15.99
C PRO A 37 -0.48 -17.28 -15.13
N GLN A 38 0.50 -16.62 -14.51
CA GLN A 38 1.47 -17.26 -13.63
C GLN A 38 0.96 -17.25 -12.17
N TRP A 39 0.03 -18.15 -11.86
CA TRP A 39 -0.61 -18.25 -10.54
C TRP A 39 0.37 -18.44 -9.38
N LEU A 40 1.46 -19.16 -9.61
CA LEU A 40 2.49 -19.43 -8.60
C LEU A 40 3.26 -18.13 -8.25
N SER A 41 3.59 -17.30 -9.24
CA SER A 41 4.19 -15.98 -9.04
C SER A 41 3.28 -15.06 -8.22
N ILE A 42 1.96 -15.13 -8.44
CA ILE A 42 0.95 -14.39 -7.66
C ILE A 42 0.96 -14.81 -6.20
N LEU A 43 0.92 -16.12 -5.94
CA LEU A 43 0.96 -16.66 -4.59
C LEU A 43 2.19 -16.17 -3.82
N TYR A 44 3.37 -16.23 -4.45
CA TYR A 44 4.60 -15.76 -3.83
C TYR A 44 4.57 -14.26 -3.55
N LEU A 45 4.07 -13.44 -4.48
CA LEU A 45 3.96 -11.99 -4.25
C LEU A 45 3.01 -11.64 -3.10
N VAL A 46 1.91 -12.38 -2.94
CA VAL A 46 1.00 -12.21 -1.81
C VAL A 46 1.70 -12.55 -0.50
N VAL A 47 2.43 -13.66 -0.44
CA VAL A 47 3.22 -14.04 0.75
C VAL A 47 4.29 -13.00 1.05
N ILE A 48 5.02 -12.53 0.03
CA ILE A 48 6.04 -11.48 0.16
C ILE A 48 5.43 -10.20 0.75
N ALA A 49 4.30 -9.73 0.21
CA ALA A 49 3.64 -8.50 0.67
C ALA A 49 3.13 -8.62 2.11
N ILE A 50 2.50 -9.74 2.48
CA ILE A 50 1.98 -9.92 3.85
C ILE A 50 3.15 -10.05 4.84
N SER A 51 4.15 -10.88 4.54
CA SER A 51 5.32 -11.05 5.40
C SER A 51 6.11 -9.75 5.54
N SER A 52 6.29 -8.97 4.48
CA SER A 52 6.99 -7.68 4.56
C SER A 52 6.26 -6.69 5.45
N GLN A 53 4.93 -6.62 5.38
CA GLN A 53 4.13 -5.75 6.26
C GLN A 53 4.21 -6.18 7.73
N LEU A 54 4.22 -7.49 8.00
CA LEU A 54 4.39 -8.03 9.34
C LEU A 54 5.77 -7.70 9.89
N ILE A 55 6.82 -7.90 9.10
CA ILE A 55 8.19 -7.54 9.47
C ILE A 55 8.30 -6.03 9.75
N ASP A 56 7.78 -5.18 8.86
CA ASP A 56 7.74 -3.73 9.06
C ASP A 56 7.03 -3.36 10.37
N HIS A 57 5.91 -4.02 10.67
CA HIS A 57 5.19 -3.82 11.91
C HIS A 57 6.00 -4.21 13.15
N PHE A 58 6.58 -5.41 13.16
CA PHE A 58 7.35 -5.90 14.31
C PHE A 58 8.67 -5.13 14.48
N PHE A 59 9.37 -4.79 13.40
CA PHE A 59 10.56 -3.94 13.47
C PHE A 59 10.25 -2.55 14.02
N HIS A 60 9.11 -1.96 13.63
CA HIS A 60 8.68 -0.68 14.21
C HIS A 60 8.42 -0.81 15.72
N GLN A 61 7.81 -1.90 16.18
CA GLN A 61 7.59 -2.12 17.62
C GLN A 61 8.91 -2.34 18.38
N LYS A 62 9.80 -3.16 17.83
CA LYS A 62 11.10 -3.52 18.44
C LYS A 62 12.04 -2.31 18.50
N PHE A 63 12.36 -1.73 17.35
CA PHE A 63 13.44 -0.74 17.24
C PHE A 63 13.02 0.70 17.54
N ILE A 64 11.76 1.07 17.29
CA ILE A 64 11.30 2.46 17.48
C ILE A 64 10.54 2.62 18.79
N LYS A 65 9.61 1.70 19.08
CA LYS A 65 8.83 1.77 20.32
C LYS A 65 9.53 1.11 21.51
N GLN A 66 10.64 0.39 21.30
CA GLN A 66 11.39 -0.32 22.34
C GLN A 66 10.50 -1.26 23.18
N HIS A 67 9.45 -1.81 22.55
CA HIS A 67 8.52 -2.74 23.20
C HIS A 67 8.87 -4.18 22.82
N ASP A 68 10.00 -4.68 23.32
CA ASP A 68 10.49 -6.02 23.01
C ASP A 68 9.50 -7.13 23.44
N ASN A 69 8.74 -6.90 24.53
CA ASN A 69 7.73 -7.83 25.03
C ASN A 69 6.48 -7.94 24.12
N ALA A 70 6.22 -6.95 23.27
CA ALA A 70 5.08 -6.97 22.34
C ALA A 70 5.43 -7.60 20.99
N THR A 71 6.72 -7.91 20.76
CA THR A 71 7.23 -8.56 19.55
C THR A 71 7.53 -10.03 19.80
N PRO A 72 6.59 -10.95 19.52
CA PRO A 72 6.87 -12.38 19.58
C PRO A 72 7.94 -12.74 18.53
N GLU A 73 9.18 -12.96 19.00
CA GLU A 73 10.35 -13.21 18.14
C GLU A 73 10.15 -14.40 17.21
N ILE A 74 9.41 -15.41 17.66
CA ILE A 74 9.05 -16.58 16.87
C ILE A 74 8.26 -16.18 15.62
N ILE A 75 7.27 -15.28 15.75
CA ILE A 75 6.44 -14.86 14.62
C ILE A 75 7.27 -14.01 13.64
N LEU A 76 8.14 -13.14 14.16
CA LEU A 76 9.06 -12.36 13.34
C LEU A 76 9.99 -13.28 12.55
N PHE A 77 10.60 -14.27 13.19
CA PHE A 77 11.47 -15.25 12.52
C PHE A 77 10.74 -16.05 11.44
N ILE A 78 9.51 -16.51 11.71
CA ILE A 78 8.67 -17.19 10.72
C ILE A 78 8.38 -16.26 9.54
N SER A 79 8.05 -15.00 9.80
CA SER A 79 7.77 -14.03 8.74
C SER A 79 8.99 -13.73 7.88
N GLU A 80 10.19 -13.62 8.46
CA GLU A 80 11.45 -13.46 7.73
C GLU A 80 11.77 -14.70 6.88
N PHE A 81 11.61 -15.90 7.45
CA PHE A 81 11.80 -17.15 6.73
C PHE A 81 10.85 -17.27 5.54
N LEU A 82 9.56 -16.94 5.74
CA LEU A 82 8.57 -16.93 4.67
C LEU A 82 8.89 -15.88 3.60
N LEU A 83 9.31 -14.67 4.00
CA LEU A 83 9.70 -13.62 3.07
C LEU A 83 10.88 -14.06 2.20
N ILE A 84 11.95 -14.54 2.82
CA ILE A 84 13.18 -14.96 2.11
C ILE A 84 12.88 -16.18 1.24
N GLY A 85 12.21 -17.20 1.77
CA GLY A 85 11.85 -18.41 1.04
C GLY A 85 10.97 -18.11 -0.17
N ALA A 86 9.90 -17.32 0.00
CA ALA A 86 9.04 -16.91 -1.11
C ALA A 86 9.79 -16.05 -2.13
N SER A 87 10.71 -15.19 -1.69
CA SER A 87 11.52 -14.36 -2.59
C SER A 87 12.50 -15.18 -3.43
N ILE A 88 13.13 -16.20 -2.85
CA ILE A 88 14.01 -17.13 -3.58
C ILE A 88 13.20 -17.91 -4.61
N LEU A 89 12.06 -18.50 -4.21
CA LEU A 89 11.20 -19.26 -5.13
C LEU A 89 10.66 -18.38 -6.26
N PHE A 90 10.24 -17.16 -5.94
CA PHE A 90 9.84 -16.16 -6.94
C PHE A 90 10.99 -15.82 -7.89
N ALA A 91 12.21 -15.70 -7.36
CA ALA A 91 13.38 -15.36 -8.16
C ALA A 91 13.79 -16.46 -9.15
N LEU A 92 13.59 -17.72 -8.79
CA LEU A 92 13.84 -18.86 -9.67
C LEU A 92 12.84 -18.95 -10.84
N SER A 93 11.62 -18.43 -10.67
CA SER A 93 10.57 -18.48 -11.68
C SER A 93 10.47 -17.23 -12.56
N ASN A 94 11.17 -16.14 -12.22
CA ASN A 94 11.01 -14.84 -12.87
C ASN A 94 12.33 -14.29 -13.43
N HIS A 95 12.21 -13.25 -14.27
CA HIS A 95 13.35 -12.60 -14.89
C HIS A 95 14.24 -11.90 -13.86
N TRP A 96 15.56 -11.97 -14.06
CA TRP A 96 16.57 -11.49 -13.10
C TRP A 96 16.40 -10.03 -12.67
N ILE A 97 15.89 -9.16 -13.56
CA ILE A 97 15.71 -7.74 -13.26
C ILE A 97 14.67 -7.50 -12.16
N LEU A 98 13.63 -8.35 -12.09
CA LEU A 98 12.66 -8.29 -11.00
C LEU A 98 13.28 -8.70 -9.67
N ASN A 99 14.21 -9.65 -9.71
CA ASN A 99 14.89 -10.14 -8.52
C ASN A 99 15.77 -9.04 -7.92
N VAL A 100 16.43 -8.24 -8.77
CA VAL A 100 17.17 -7.05 -8.33
C VAL A 100 16.26 -6.05 -7.63
N LEU A 101 15.10 -5.74 -8.21
CA LEU A 101 14.12 -4.83 -7.61
C LEU A 101 13.55 -5.38 -6.29
N LEU A 102 13.27 -6.68 -6.23
CA LEU A 102 12.79 -7.35 -5.02
C LEU A 102 13.85 -7.36 -3.92
N VAL A 103 15.12 -7.58 -4.25
CA VAL A 103 16.23 -7.48 -3.28
C VAL A 103 16.33 -6.07 -2.72
N PHE A 104 16.23 -5.03 -3.55
CA PHE A 104 16.21 -3.65 -3.05
C PHE A 104 15.01 -3.37 -2.15
N TYR A 105 13.84 -3.91 -2.48
CA TYR A 105 12.65 -3.82 -1.63
C TYR A 105 12.87 -4.44 -0.25
N ILE A 106 13.40 -5.66 -0.20
CA ILE A 106 13.70 -6.37 1.05
C ILE A 106 14.76 -5.61 1.86
N LEU A 107 15.82 -5.15 1.21
CA LEU A 107 16.85 -4.34 1.85
C LEU A 107 16.24 -3.06 2.45
N PHE A 108 15.37 -2.36 1.73
CA PHE A 108 14.69 -1.18 2.23
C PHE A 108 13.92 -1.46 3.54
N ILE A 109 13.17 -2.57 3.62
CA ILE A 109 12.39 -2.94 4.81
C ILE A 109 13.28 -3.11 6.04
N HIS A 110 14.49 -3.65 5.89
CA HIS A 110 15.41 -3.91 6.99
C HIS A 110 16.23 -2.65 7.34
N ILE A 111 16.81 -2.03 6.32
CA ILE A 111 17.75 -0.91 6.46
C ILE A 111 17.08 0.31 7.09
N GLN A 112 15.78 0.54 6.85
CA GLN A 112 15.05 1.69 7.41
C GLN A 112 14.97 1.69 8.95
N TYR A 113 15.14 0.52 9.60
CA TYR A 113 15.13 0.37 11.06
C TYR A 113 16.54 0.18 11.63
N LYS A 114 17.40 -0.57 10.94
CA LYS A 114 18.78 -0.83 11.35
C LYS A 114 19.65 -1.14 10.13
N PRO A 115 20.86 -0.55 9.98
CA PRO A 115 21.56 0.32 10.92
C PRO A 115 21.14 1.79 10.86
N PHE A 116 20.44 2.22 9.80
CA PHE A 116 20.05 3.61 9.62
C PHE A 116 18.62 3.82 10.10
N ILE A 117 18.42 4.54 11.20
CA ILE A 117 17.07 4.86 11.69
C ILE A 117 16.48 5.95 10.79
N MET A 118 15.92 5.55 9.65
CA MET A 118 15.26 6.46 8.71
C MET A 118 13.80 6.70 9.07
N VAL A 119 13.27 6.02 10.08
CA VAL A 119 11.86 6.10 10.45
C VAL A 119 11.45 7.52 10.82
N ASN A 120 10.32 7.99 10.28
CA ASN A 120 9.80 9.35 10.38
C ASN A 120 10.66 10.44 9.69
N SER A 121 11.61 10.04 8.83
CA SER A 121 12.36 10.99 7.99
C SER A 121 11.73 11.16 6.60
N PHE A 122 12.15 12.23 5.91
CA PHE A 122 11.83 12.46 4.51
C PHE A 122 12.34 11.33 3.59
N TYR A 123 13.44 10.65 3.95
CA TYR A 123 13.95 9.52 3.19
C TYR A 123 13.00 8.33 3.25
N GLN A 124 12.51 7.97 4.44
CA GLN A 124 11.50 6.91 4.57
C GLN A 124 10.24 7.27 3.80
N PHE A 125 9.82 8.55 3.79
CA PHE A 125 8.68 9.00 3.01
C PHE A 125 8.83 8.64 1.52
N ILE A 126 9.87 9.17 0.87
CA ILE A 126 10.11 8.94 -0.56
C ILE A 126 10.26 7.45 -0.85
N LEU A 127 11.10 6.76 -0.08
CA LEU A 127 11.40 5.36 -0.33
C LEU A 127 10.18 4.48 -0.11
N SER A 128 9.32 4.77 0.88
CA SER A 128 8.09 4.00 1.09
C SER A 128 7.12 4.14 -0.08
N ILE A 129 6.94 5.35 -0.62
CA ILE A 129 6.09 5.55 -1.80
C ILE A 129 6.69 4.87 -3.04
N PHE A 130 8.00 4.98 -3.23
CA PHE A 130 8.69 4.34 -4.35
C PHE A 130 8.61 2.81 -4.26
N PHE A 131 8.98 2.22 -3.13
CA PHE A 131 9.03 0.78 -2.98
C PHE A 131 7.66 0.12 -2.86
N ASN A 132 6.81 0.64 -1.96
CA ASN A 132 5.48 0.10 -1.80
C ASN A 132 4.60 0.52 -2.98
N GLY A 133 4.45 1.82 -3.23
CA GLY A 133 3.55 2.31 -4.27
C GLY A 133 3.92 1.87 -5.68
N PHE A 134 5.19 2.02 -6.08
CA PHE A 134 5.64 1.84 -7.46
C PHE A 134 6.27 0.47 -7.72
N VAL A 135 7.37 0.14 -7.04
CA VAL A 135 8.21 -1.04 -7.36
C VAL A 135 7.42 -2.34 -7.22
N LEU A 136 6.70 -2.54 -6.12
CA LEU A 136 5.92 -3.77 -5.92
C LEU A 136 4.85 -3.99 -6.99
N ASN A 137 4.17 -2.93 -7.41
CA ASN A 137 3.21 -3.00 -8.50
C ASN A 137 3.88 -3.31 -9.84
N CYS A 138 5.03 -2.70 -10.14
CA CYS A 138 5.81 -3.03 -11.35
C CYS A 138 6.27 -4.49 -11.37
N ILE A 139 6.74 -5.03 -10.23
CA ILE A 139 7.09 -6.45 -10.08
C ILE A 139 5.85 -7.31 -10.34
N ALA A 140 4.71 -6.95 -9.74
CA ALA A 140 3.46 -7.66 -9.93
C ALA A 140 3.01 -7.71 -11.39
N TYR A 141 3.02 -6.58 -12.10
CA TYR A 141 2.65 -6.53 -13.52
C TYR A 141 3.60 -7.34 -14.39
N TYR A 142 4.91 -7.10 -14.26
CA TYR A 142 5.91 -7.78 -15.08
C TYR A 142 5.91 -9.30 -14.83
N SER A 143 5.63 -9.76 -13.62
CA SER A 143 5.52 -11.20 -13.32
C SER A 143 4.46 -11.91 -14.18
N GLN A 144 3.49 -11.18 -14.73
CA GLN A 144 2.44 -11.73 -15.58
C GLN A 144 2.67 -11.49 -17.07
N THR A 145 3.25 -10.35 -17.45
CA THR A 145 3.36 -9.89 -18.84
C THR A 145 4.78 -9.93 -19.42
N ALA A 146 5.79 -10.19 -18.58
CA ALA A 146 7.22 -10.14 -18.89
C ALA A 146 7.74 -8.83 -19.50
N THR A 147 6.94 -7.76 -19.47
CA THR A 147 7.24 -6.44 -20.04
C THR A 147 6.62 -5.34 -19.19
N LEU A 148 7.18 -4.12 -19.23
CA LEU A 148 6.58 -2.93 -18.63
C LEU A 148 6.16 -1.98 -19.74
N THR A 149 4.85 -1.75 -19.88
CA THR A 149 4.31 -0.85 -20.90
C THR A 149 4.12 0.56 -20.34
N THR A 150 4.29 1.57 -21.19
CA THR A 150 4.04 2.97 -20.81
C THR A 150 2.58 3.19 -20.37
N GLN A 151 1.64 2.50 -21.03
CA GLN A 151 0.23 2.53 -20.66
C GLN A 151 -0.01 2.04 -19.23
N TYR A 152 0.64 0.95 -18.81
CA TYR A 152 0.56 0.48 -17.43
C TYR A 152 1.11 1.50 -16.43
N LEU A 153 2.26 2.13 -16.74
CA LEU A 153 2.86 3.14 -15.86
C LEU A 153 1.94 4.36 -15.68
N ILE A 154 1.21 4.75 -16.73
CA ILE A 154 0.20 5.83 -16.66
C ILE A 154 -0.97 5.42 -15.76
N LEU A 155 -1.48 4.19 -15.88
CA LEU A 155 -2.54 3.65 -15.02
C LEU A 155 -2.13 3.60 -13.54
N LEU A 156 -0.84 3.58 -13.23
CA LEU A 156 -0.36 3.57 -11.85
C LEU A 156 -0.37 4.96 -11.19
N ILE A 157 -0.39 6.05 -11.96
CA ILE A 157 -0.30 7.43 -11.45
C ILE A 157 -1.37 7.74 -10.38
N PRO A 158 -2.66 7.44 -10.58
CA PRO A 158 -3.70 7.75 -9.60
C PRO A 158 -3.45 7.02 -8.27
N PHE A 159 -3.01 5.76 -8.33
CA PHE A 159 -2.68 4.99 -7.14
C PHE A 159 -1.49 5.60 -6.40
N LEU A 160 -0.44 6.02 -7.10
CA LEU A 160 0.69 6.70 -6.47
C LEU A 160 0.28 8.01 -5.78
N LEU A 161 -0.61 8.79 -6.40
CA LEU A 161 -1.14 10.01 -5.78
C LEU A 161 -1.92 9.71 -4.50
N LEU A 162 -2.70 8.62 -4.49
CA LEU A 162 -3.38 8.18 -3.28
C LEU A 162 -2.41 7.71 -2.19
N VAL A 163 -1.41 6.89 -2.55
CA VAL A 163 -0.36 6.44 -1.62
C VAL A 163 0.39 7.63 -1.04
N LEU A 164 0.74 8.63 -1.87
CA LEU A 164 1.32 9.90 -1.44
C LEU A 164 0.43 10.61 -0.42
N GLY A 165 -0.85 10.81 -0.73
CA GLY A 165 -1.78 11.48 0.19
C GLY A 165 -1.92 10.75 1.53
N ILE A 166 -2.12 9.43 1.49
CA ILE A 166 -2.27 8.59 2.68
C ILE A 166 -0.99 8.57 3.53
N THR A 167 0.19 8.53 2.90
CA THR A 167 1.47 8.54 3.63
C THR A 167 1.74 9.88 4.30
N ILE A 168 1.40 11.01 3.67
CA ILE A 168 1.47 12.34 4.28
C ILE A 168 0.56 12.43 5.51
N ASP A 169 -0.72 12.05 5.38
CA ASP A 169 -1.65 12.08 6.53
C ASP A 169 -1.19 11.11 7.63
N SER A 170 -0.70 9.93 7.25
CA SER A 170 -0.15 8.96 8.22
C SER A 170 1.04 9.52 8.99
N MET A 171 1.95 10.25 8.34
CA MET A 171 3.08 10.90 9.00
C MET A 171 2.63 12.04 9.91
N HIS A 172 1.68 12.86 9.46
CA HIS A 172 1.09 13.92 10.27
C HIS A 172 0.46 13.36 11.56
N LEU A 173 -0.33 12.29 11.43
CA LEU A 173 -0.93 11.60 12.57
C LEU A 173 0.16 10.97 13.47
N LYS A 174 1.17 10.32 12.90
CA LYS A 174 2.26 9.71 13.68
C LYS A 174 3.04 10.76 14.49
N TYR A 175 3.34 11.90 13.88
CA TYR A 175 4.04 13.00 14.55
C TYR A 175 3.28 13.52 15.75
N GLY A 176 1.94 13.59 15.68
CA GLY A 176 1.12 13.98 16.82
C GLY A 176 1.24 13.05 18.04
N PHE A 177 1.70 11.80 17.90
CA PHE A 177 1.95 10.92 19.06
C PHE A 177 3.28 11.29 19.75
N ILE A 178 4.26 11.75 18.96
CA ILE A 178 5.62 12.05 19.41
C ILE A 178 5.68 13.47 19.97
N SER A 179 5.15 14.43 19.22
CA SER A 179 5.11 15.83 19.56
C SER A 179 3.67 16.21 19.89
N ARG A 180 3.41 16.52 21.17
CA ARG A 180 2.12 17.10 21.61
C ARG A 180 1.84 18.51 21.06
N ARG A 181 2.72 19.03 20.18
CA ARG A 181 2.55 20.34 19.53
C ARG A 181 1.65 20.24 18.29
N PRO A 182 0.83 21.28 18.02
CA PRO A 182 0.06 21.35 16.79
C PRO A 182 1.01 21.43 15.59
N GLN A 183 0.86 20.50 14.65
CA GLN A 183 1.58 20.51 13.39
C GLN A 183 0.81 21.35 12.37
N SER A 184 1.53 21.89 11.38
CA SER A 184 0.94 22.71 10.31
C SER A 184 -0.23 21.99 9.61
N SER A 185 -1.35 22.69 9.47
CA SER A 185 -2.53 22.22 8.73
C SER A 185 -2.25 22.01 7.24
N LEU A 186 -1.15 22.54 6.71
CA LEU A 186 -0.74 22.36 5.31
C LEU A 186 -0.51 20.88 4.96
N TYR A 187 0.05 20.08 5.87
CA TYR A 187 0.25 18.64 5.63
C TYR A 187 -1.08 17.90 5.47
N HIS A 188 -2.07 18.25 6.30
CA HIS A 188 -3.41 17.66 6.23
C HIS A 188 -4.11 18.04 4.92
N TRP A 189 -4.08 19.33 4.53
CA TRP A 189 -4.72 19.78 3.29
C TRP A 189 -4.03 19.26 2.03
N THR A 190 -2.70 19.15 2.02
CA THR A 190 -1.96 18.54 0.90
C THR A 190 -2.28 17.05 0.76
N ALA A 191 -2.36 16.31 1.87
CA ALA A 191 -2.79 14.92 1.86
C ALA A 191 -4.19 14.72 1.27
N ILE A 192 -5.14 15.57 1.68
CA ILE A 192 -6.51 15.57 1.14
C ILE A 192 -6.49 15.89 -0.35
N ALA A 193 -5.81 16.96 -0.76
CA ALA A 193 -5.76 17.36 -2.16
C ALA A 193 -5.23 16.23 -3.05
N LEU A 194 -4.11 15.60 -2.68
CA LEU A 194 -3.54 14.48 -3.44
C LEU A 194 -4.47 13.27 -3.50
N SER A 195 -5.10 12.92 -2.37
CA SER A 195 -6.04 11.79 -2.30
C SER A 195 -7.28 12.04 -3.17
N PHE A 196 -7.87 13.24 -3.11
CA PHE A 196 -9.05 13.57 -3.91
C PHE A 196 -8.75 13.79 -5.39
N VAL A 197 -7.57 14.32 -5.74
CA VAL A 197 -7.12 14.46 -7.14
C VAL A 197 -6.89 13.09 -7.79
N SER A 198 -6.56 12.05 -7.01
CA SER A 198 -6.43 10.69 -7.53
C SER A 198 -7.73 10.16 -8.16
N LEU A 199 -8.90 10.54 -7.64
CA LEU A 199 -10.21 10.06 -8.11
C LEU A 199 -10.54 10.46 -9.56
N PRO A 200 -10.55 11.75 -9.94
CA PRO A 200 -10.86 12.14 -11.31
C PRO A 200 -9.82 11.64 -12.31
N ILE A 201 -8.54 11.57 -11.92
CA ILE A 201 -7.49 11.02 -12.79
C ILE A 201 -7.69 9.52 -12.99
N ALA A 202 -7.98 8.77 -11.92
CA ALA A 202 -8.30 7.34 -12.01
C ALA A 202 -9.51 7.08 -12.91
N PHE A 203 -10.58 7.87 -12.72
CA PHE A 203 -11.78 7.76 -13.54
C PHE A 203 -11.48 8.03 -15.02
N TYR A 204 -10.74 9.11 -15.31
CA TYR A 204 -10.37 9.46 -16.67
C TYR A 204 -9.52 8.37 -17.35
N LEU A 205 -8.51 7.85 -16.66
CA LEU A 205 -7.61 6.84 -17.19
C LEU A 205 -8.25 5.44 -17.31
N ALA A 206 -9.34 5.19 -16.60
CA ALA A 206 -10.13 3.96 -16.75
C ALA A 206 -11.06 4.00 -17.98
N LEU A 207 -11.22 5.14 -18.67
CA LEU A 207 -12.02 5.24 -19.89
C LEU A 207 -11.22 4.76 -21.13
N PRO A 208 -11.87 4.09 -22.10
CA PRO A 208 -13.24 3.61 -22.11
C PRO A 208 -13.39 2.29 -21.34
N SER A 209 -14.35 2.19 -20.41
CA SER A 209 -14.72 0.88 -19.82
C SER A 209 -15.12 -0.06 -20.94
N LYS A 210 -14.47 -1.22 -21.06
CA LYS A 210 -14.73 -2.15 -22.17
C LYS A 210 -16.14 -2.75 -22.13
N SER A 211 -16.85 -2.67 -21.00
CA SER A 211 -18.06 -3.43 -20.76
C SER A 211 -19.11 -2.72 -19.89
N TYR A 212 -18.76 -1.94 -18.85
CA TYR A 212 -19.76 -1.39 -17.91
C TYR A 212 -19.42 -0.02 -17.29
N PHE A 213 -19.96 1.06 -17.87
CA PHE A 213 -19.91 2.42 -17.30
C PHE A 213 -20.41 2.51 -15.84
N LEU A 214 -21.33 1.61 -15.44
CA LEU A 214 -21.85 1.51 -14.08
C LEU A 214 -20.73 1.20 -13.05
N VAL A 215 -19.72 0.41 -13.41
CA VAL A 215 -18.59 0.09 -12.52
C VAL A 215 -17.73 1.33 -12.26
N GLN A 216 -17.56 2.19 -13.28
CA GLN A 216 -16.83 3.45 -13.14
C GLN A 216 -17.58 4.45 -12.24
N LEU A 217 -18.92 4.52 -12.36
CA LEU A 217 -19.75 5.32 -11.46
C LEU A 217 -19.67 4.79 -10.01
N LEU A 218 -19.74 3.46 -9.83
CA LEU A 218 -19.57 2.84 -8.51
C LEU A 218 -18.19 3.14 -7.93
N PHE A 219 -17.13 3.11 -8.75
CA PHE A 219 -15.78 3.47 -8.31
C PHE A 219 -15.73 4.90 -7.76
N ILE A 220 -16.26 5.90 -8.49
CA ILE A 220 -16.30 7.30 -8.01
C ILE A 220 -17.08 7.38 -6.70
N VAL A 221 -18.30 6.83 -6.66
CA VAL A 221 -19.20 6.98 -5.52
C VAL A 221 -18.61 6.32 -4.28
N ILE A 222 -18.17 5.07 -4.39
CA ILE A 222 -17.69 4.30 -3.23
C ILE A 222 -16.34 4.84 -2.76
N SER A 223 -15.40 5.06 -3.66
CA SER A 223 -14.08 5.58 -3.29
C SER A 223 -14.18 7.02 -2.76
N GLY A 224 -15.03 7.86 -3.35
CA GLY A 224 -15.32 9.21 -2.84
C GLY A 224 -15.90 9.20 -1.44
N LEU A 225 -16.93 8.38 -1.18
CA LEU A 225 -17.54 8.25 0.15
C LEU A 225 -16.54 7.77 1.21
N VAL A 226 -15.67 6.84 0.84
CA VAL A 226 -14.64 6.29 1.73
C VAL A 226 -13.49 7.28 1.98
N MET A 227 -13.29 8.27 1.10
CA MET A 227 -12.33 9.35 1.33
C MET A 227 -12.88 10.50 2.18
N ILE A 228 -14.19 10.65 2.38
CA ILE A 228 -14.77 11.73 3.19
C ILE A 228 -14.17 11.82 4.60
N PRO A 229 -13.98 10.71 5.35
CA PRO A 229 -13.41 10.78 6.70
C PRO A 229 -11.95 11.26 6.76
N LEU A 230 -11.24 11.36 5.62
CA LEU A 230 -9.91 11.98 5.55
C LEU A 230 -9.95 13.44 5.99
N VAL A 231 -11.04 14.16 5.68
CA VAL A 231 -11.22 15.58 5.99
C VAL A 231 -11.30 15.84 7.50
N VAL A 232 -11.71 14.83 8.28
CA VAL A 232 -11.91 14.97 9.72
C VAL A 232 -10.55 15.02 10.44
N ASN A 233 -10.32 16.13 11.16
CA ASN A 233 -9.18 16.29 12.04
C ASN A 233 -9.38 15.56 13.36
N VAL A 234 -8.30 14.95 13.86
CA VAL A 234 -8.36 14.07 15.02
C VAL A 234 -7.25 14.37 16.02
N ASN A 235 -7.65 14.77 17.23
CA ASN A 235 -6.71 15.18 18.28
C ASN A 235 -6.49 14.12 19.36
N ASN A 236 -7.44 13.19 19.55
CA ASN A 236 -7.35 12.14 20.57
C ASN A 236 -6.53 10.94 20.07
N GLU A 237 -5.63 10.43 20.90
CA GLU A 237 -4.75 9.28 20.63
C GLU A 237 -5.48 8.06 20.07
N LYS A 238 -6.57 7.63 20.74
CA LYS A 238 -7.36 6.45 20.31
C LYS A 238 -7.99 6.68 18.94
N ARG A 239 -8.56 7.87 18.73
CA ARG A 239 -9.16 8.23 17.43
C ARG A 239 -8.10 8.33 16.34
N ARG A 240 -6.88 8.75 16.69
CA ARG A 240 -5.76 8.86 15.75
C ARG A 240 -5.29 7.50 15.25
N GLN A 241 -5.18 6.51 16.15
CA GLN A 241 -4.90 5.13 15.77
C GLN A 241 -6.01 4.55 14.88
N ASN A 242 -7.27 4.83 15.19
CA ASN A 242 -8.39 4.41 14.35
C ASN A 242 -8.34 5.06 12.95
N LYS A 243 -7.98 6.35 12.86
CA LYS A 243 -7.80 7.03 11.56
C LYS A 243 -6.66 6.39 10.77
N LEU A 244 -5.52 6.08 11.39
CA LEU A 244 -4.42 5.35 10.74
C LEU A 244 -4.85 3.98 10.19
N ASN A 245 -5.66 3.23 10.92
CA ASN A 245 -6.18 1.95 10.41
C ASN A 245 -7.14 2.17 9.23
N TYR A 246 -8.02 3.17 9.34
CA TYR A 246 -8.96 3.54 8.29
C TYR A 246 -8.27 3.93 6.99
N LEU A 247 -7.15 4.68 7.04
CA LEU A 247 -6.37 5.06 5.87
C LEU A 247 -5.95 3.85 5.02
N ASN A 248 -5.57 2.75 5.65
CA ASN A 248 -5.20 1.52 4.92
C ASN A 248 -6.42 0.86 4.26
N ALA A 249 -7.60 0.97 4.89
CA ALA A 249 -8.84 0.50 4.28
C ALA A 249 -9.25 1.36 3.08
N VAL A 250 -9.01 2.68 3.12
CA VAL A 250 -9.21 3.59 1.97
C VAL A 250 -8.35 3.13 0.79
N LEU A 251 -7.06 2.87 1.02
CA LEU A 251 -6.13 2.40 -0.01
C LEU A 251 -6.63 1.09 -0.66
N PHE A 252 -7.04 0.13 0.16
CA PHE A 252 -7.56 -1.16 -0.33
C PHE A 252 -8.85 -1.02 -1.14
N ILE A 253 -9.84 -0.28 -0.63
CA ILE A 253 -11.11 -0.06 -1.32
C ILE A 253 -10.87 0.65 -2.66
N PHE A 254 -10.09 1.72 -2.66
CA PHE A 254 -9.74 2.42 -3.90
C PHE A 254 -9.08 1.47 -4.90
N SER A 255 -8.11 0.67 -4.45
CA SER A 255 -7.38 -0.25 -5.34
C SER A 255 -8.31 -1.28 -5.99
N ILE A 256 -9.22 -1.88 -5.21
CA ILE A 256 -10.19 -2.86 -5.72
C ILE A 256 -11.11 -2.23 -6.74
N PHE A 257 -11.77 -1.12 -6.39
CA PHE A 257 -12.74 -0.52 -7.30
C PHE A 257 -12.05 0.09 -8.52
N TYR A 258 -10.82 0.59 -8.39
CA TYR A 258 -10.05 1.05 -9.53
C TYR A 258 -9.66 -0.11 -10.45
N CYS A 259 -9.23 -1.26 -9.90
CA CYS A 259 -9.02 -2.46 -10.71
C CYS A 259 -10.30 -2.87 -11.43
N LEU A 260 -11.44 -2.95 -10.73
CA LEU A 260 -12.72 -3.27 -11.36
C LEU A 260 -13.08 -2.30 -12.49
N ALA A 261 -12.82 -0.99 -12.30
CA ALA A 261 -13.06 0.03 -13.33
C ALA A 261 -12.11 -0.06 -14.53
N ILE A 262 -10.91 -0.64 -14.38
CA ILE A 262 -9.99 -0.91 -15.50
C ILE A 262 -10.41 -2.20 -16.23
N LEU A 263 -10.88 -3.20 -15.49
CA LEU A 263 -11.23 -4.52 -16.01
C LEU A 263 -12.55 -4.53 -16.81
N PHE A 264 -13.54 -3.76 -16.35
CA PHE A 264 -14.90 -3.71 -16.89
C PHE A 264 -15.23 -2.35 -17.48
#